data_AF-A0A2E9V515-F1
#
_entry.id   AF-A0A2E9V515-F1
#
_cell.length_a   1.000
_cell.length_b   1.000
_cell.length_c   1.000
_cell.angle_alpha   90.00
_cell.angle_beta   90.00
_cell.angle_gamma   90.00
#
_symmetry.space_group_name_H-M   'P 1'
#
loop_
_entity.id
_entity.type
_entity.pdbx_description
1 polymer ?
#
loop_
_entity_poly.entity_id
_entity_poly.type
_entity_poly.pdbx_seq_one_letter_code
_entity_poly.pdbx_strand_id
1 'polypeptide(L)' 'MIDDVWKREEIDSPCIKLCVLHSEAKICVGCHRSSEEIQMWSKYTPEQRLLIISELPSRKSIIIKRRGGRNRHLKNQING' A
#
# COMPACT_ATOMS: atom_id res chain seq x y z
N MET A 1 31.53 -21.39 18.16
CA MET A 1 30.08 -21.20 17.91
C MET A 1 29.99 -19.92 17.11
N ILE A 2 29.47 -20.01 15.88
CA ILE A 2 29.67 -19.05 14.78
C ILE A 2 28.36 -18.33 14.48
N ASP A 3 27.69 -17.87 15.52
CA ASP A 3 26.27 -17.50 15.45
C ASP A 3 26.05 -15.99 15.16
N ASP A 4 27.12 -15.18 15.14
CA ASP A 4 27.04 -13.72 15.00
C ASP A 4 27.24 -13.19 13.57
N VAL A 5 27.46 -14.06 12.57
CA VAL A 5 27.91 -13.63 11.23
C VAL A 5 26.79 -13.06 10.33
N TRP A 6 25.51 -13.21 10.68
CA TRP A 6 24.39 -12.92 9.75
C TRP A 6 23.26 -12.05 10.31
N LYS A 7 23.58 -10.98 11.04
CA LYS A 7 22.60 -9.97 11.42
C LYS A 7 22.58 -8.83 10.39
N ARG A 8 21.55 -8.79 9.54
CA ARG A 8 21.27 -7.62 8.70
C ARG A 8 20.16 -6.79 9.35
N GLU A 9 20.35 -5.49 9.41
CA GLU A 9 19.32 -4.53 9.84
C GLU A 9 18.31 -4.29 8.70
N GLU A 10 17.63 -5.36 8.28
CA GLU A 10 16.57 -5.25 7.27
C GLU A 10 15.24 -4.88 7.92
N ILE A 11 14.65 -3.78 7.47
CA ILE A 11 13.30 -3.38 7.83
C ILE A 11 12.30 -4.09 6.91
N ASP A 12 11.36 -4.82 7.53
CA ASP A 12 10.30 -5.53 6.83
C ASP A 12 9.40 -4.58 6.01
N SER A 13 8.96 -5.08 4.86
CA SER A 13 8.07 -4.33 3.98
C SER A 13 6.64 -4.31 4.56
N PRO A 14 5.97 -3.14 4.66
CA PRO A 14 4.59 -3.03 5.17
C PRO A 14 3.53 -3.54 4.18
N CYS A 15 3.93 -4.34 3.19
CA CYS A 15 3.07 -4.81 2.11
C CYS A 15 2.15 -5.95 2.57
N ILE A 16 0.84 -5.75 2.50
CA ILE A 16 -0.16 -6.79 2.79
C ILE A 16 -0.56 -7.63 1.57
N LYS A 17 0.25 -7.61 0.50
CA LYS A 17 -0.01 -8.30 -0.78
C LYS A 17 -1.31 -7.87 -1.49
N LEU A 18 -1.84 -6.70 -1.15
CA LEU A 18 -2.91 -6.02 -1.88
C LEU A 18 -2.31 -4.87 -2.70
N CYS A 19 -2.36 -4.97 -4.02
CA CYS A 19 -1.81 -3.96 -4.93
C CYS A 19 -2.92 -3.20 -5.67
N VAL A 20 -3.57 -2.27 -4.97
CA VAL A 20 -4.59 -1.38 -5.56
C VAL A 20 -4.28 0.05 -5.16
N LEU A 21 -4.03 0.92 -6.14
CA LEU A 21 -3.78 2.35 -5.91
C LEU A 21 -5.09 3.14 -5.92
N HIS A 22 -5.23 4.05 -4.97
CA HIS A 22 -6.25 5.08 -4.96
C HIS A 22 -5.98 6.06 -6.11
N SER A 23 -6.96 6.27 -7.01
CA SER A 23 -6.72 6.98 -8.28
C SER A 23 -6.31 8.45 -8.09
N GLU A 24 -6.90 9.13 -7.09
CA GLU A 24 -6.68 10.55 -6.80
C GLU A 24 -5.47 10.74 -5.88
N ALA A 25 -5.51 10.19 -4.67
CA ALA A 25 -4.40 10.22 -3.71
C ALA A 25 -3.10 9.49 -4.12
N LYS A 26 -3.10 8.65 -5.18
CA LYS A 26 -1.94 7.83 -5.61
C LYS A 26 -1.29 6.97 -4.52
N ILE A 27 -2.08 6.57 -3.52
CA ILE A 27 -1.66 5.75 -2.39
C ILE A 27 -2.24 4.35 -2.50
N CYS A 28 -1.47 3.32 -2.14
CA CYS A 28 -1.95 1.94 -2.06
C CYS A 28 -2.98 1.78 -0.93
N VAL A 29 -4.16 1.26 -1.25
CA VAL A 29 -5.25 1.07 -0.26
C VAL A 29 -4.94 -0.01 0.78
N GLY A 30 -3.94 -0.85 0.53
CA GLY A 30 -3.55 -1.93 1.44
C GLY A 30 -2.42 -1.55 2.39
N CYS A 31 -1.29 -1.10 1.83
CA CYS A 31 -0.10 -0.75 2.62
C CYS A 31 0.07 0.76 2.85
N HIS A 32 -0.82 1.60 2.31
CA HIS A 32 -0.80 3.06 2.49
C HIS A 32 0.46 3.80 2.01
N ARG A 33 1.37 3.12 1.33
CA ARG A 33 2.51 3.72 0.62
C ARG A 33 2.07 4.42 -0.67
N SER A 34 2.74 5.50 -1.03
CA SER A 34 2.59 6.14 -2.34
C SER A 34 3.20 5.29 -3.47
N SER A 35 2.84 5.58 -4.72
CA SER A 35 3.45 4.96 -5.89
C SER A 35 4.97 5.12 -5.92
N GLU A 36 5.49 6.30 -5.59
CA GLU A 36 6.91 6.61 -5.54
C GLU A 36 7.62 5.79 -4.47
N GLU A 37 7.05 5.70 -3.27
CA GLU A 37 7.63 4.92 -2.17
C GLU A 37 7.70 3.42 -2.49
N ILE A 38 6.70 2.90 -3.19
CA ILE A 38 6.68 1.50 -3.65
C ILE A 38 7.81 1.25 -4.66
N GLN A 39 8.01 2.18 -5.61
CA GLN A 39 9.06 2.07 -6.63
C GLN A 39 10.47 2.20 -6.05
N MET A 40 10.65 3.07 -5.04
CA MET A 40 11.95 3.37 -4.44
C MET A 40 12.29 2.51 -3.22
N TRP A 41 11.42 1.61 -2.78
CA TRP A 41 11.57 0.86 -1.53
C TRP A 41 12.93 0.18 -1.36
N SER A 42 13.45 -0.46 -2.41
CA SER A 42 14.75 -1.14 -2.39
C SER A 42 15.94 -0.19 -2.26
N LYS A 43 15.76 1.09 -2.62
CA LYS A 43 16.79 2.13 -2.58
C LYS A 43 16.80 2.93 -1.28
N TYR A 44 15.73 2.85 -0.47
CA TYR A 44 15.69 3.55 0.80
C TYR A 44 16.58 2.90 1.85
N THR A 45 17.22 3.74 2.66
CA THR A 45 17.96 3.34 3.86
C THR A 45 17.01 2.81 4.93
N PRO A 46 17.49 2.02 5.91
CA PRO A 46 16.67 1.56 7.04
C PRO A 46 15.93 2.70 7.76
N GLU A 47 16.58 3.84 7.96
CA GLU A 47 16.01 5.02 8.62
C GLU A 47 14.86 5.60 7.80
N GLN A 48 15.04 5.71 6.48
CA GLN A 48 13.98 6.17 5.57
C GLN A 48 12.78 5.21 5.58
N ARG A 49 13.04 3.90 5.60
CA ARG A 49 11.97 2.88 5.69
C ARG A 49 11.19 3.00 7.00
N LEU A 50 11.87 3.21 8.12
CA LEU A 50 11.24 3.43 9.43
C LEU A 50 10.37 4.68 9.45
N LEU A 51 10.87 5.79 8.90
CA LEU A 51 10.11 7.03 8.77
C LEU A 51 8.84 6.80 7.95
N ILE A 52 8.96 6.20 6.77
CA ILE A 52 7.79 5.89 5.92
C ILE A 52 6.78 5.04 6.69
N ILE A 53 7.21 3.96 7.34
CA ILE A 53 6.34 3.06 8.10
C ILE A 53 5.59 3.81 9.21
N SER A 54 6.29 4.71 9.92
CA SER A 54 5.70 5.50 11.00
C SER A 54 4.58 6.44 10.52
N GLU A 55 4.64 6.89 9.27
CA GLU A 55 3.65 7.80 8.67
C GLU A 55 2.43 7.07 8.09
N LEU A 56 2.53 5.77 7.76
CA LEU A 56 1.46 5.00 7.11
C LEU A 56 0.12 5.00 7.86
N PRO A 57 0.06 4.88 9.20
CA PRO A 57 -1.20 4.88 9.93
C PRO A 57 -2.00 6.17 9.73
N SER A 58 -1.33 7.31 9.67
CA SER A 58 -1.96 8.63 9.46
C SER A 58 -2.61 8.74 8.08
N ARG A 59 -2.00 8.11 7.06
CA ARG A 59 -2.47 8.14 5.67
C ARG A 59 -3.71 7.29 5.43
N LYS A 60 -4.00 6.32 6.32
CA LYS A 60 -5.21 5.47 6.24
C LYS A 60 -6.50 6.30 6.22
N SER A 61 -6.51 7.46 6.88
CA SER A 61 -7.64 8.38 6.94
C SER A 61 -8.01 8.98 5.57
N ILE A 62 -7.03 9.19 4.70
CA ILE A 62 -7.17 9.81 3.37
C ILE A 62 -8.00 8.92 2.44
N ILE A 63 -8.03 7.61 2.69
CA ILE A 63 -8.50 6.58 1.76
C ILE A 63 -9.85 5.97 2.18
N ILE A 64 -10.51 6.51 3.20
CA ILE A 64 -11.77 5.97 3.77
C ILE A 64 -12.95 6.00 2.77
N LYS A 65 -12.81 6.68 1.63
CA LYS A 65 -13.84 6.68 0.59
C LYS A 65 -13.84 5.35 -0.18
N ARG A 66 -14.70 4.41 0.25
CA ARG A 66 -15.02 3.21 -0.53
C ARG A 66 -15.46 3.63 -1.93
N ARG A 67 -14.78 3.14 -2.98
CA ARG A 67 -15.39 3.14 -4.31
C ARG A 67 -16.58 2.18 -4.23
N GLY A 68 -17.80 2.73 -4.33
CA GLY A 68 -19.02 1.93 -4.41
C GLY A 68 -18.84 0.80 -5.42
N GLY A 69 -19.22 -0.41 -5.00
CA GLY A 69 -19.02 -1.63 -5.78
C GLY A 69 -19.63 -1.50 -7.17
N ARG A 70 -18.95 -2.10 -8.15
CA ARG A 70 -19.32 -2.24 -9.57
C ARG A 70 -20.85 -2.19 -9.73
N ASN A 71 -21.37 -1.13 -10.34
CA ASN A 71 -22.78 -1.02 -10.73
C ASN A 71 -23.15 -2.28 -11.53
N ARG A 72 -23.83 -3.21 -10.85
CA ARG A 72 -24.22 -4.50 -11.39
C ARG A 72 -25.47 -4.25 -12.24
N HIS A 73 -25.29 -4.23 -13.56
CA HIS A 73 -26.32 -4.58 -14.54
C HIS A 73 -27.69 -3.89 -14.36
N LEU A 74 -27.82 -2.65 -14.80
CA LEU A 74 -29.14 -2.03 -15.06
C LEU A 74 -29.19 -1.64 -16.53
N LYS A 75 -30.16 -2.21 -17.26
CA LYS A 75 -30.60 -1.97 -18.65
C LYS A 75 -30.28 -3.11 -19.61
N ASN A 76 -31.05 -4.21 -19.54
CA ASN A 76 -31.48 -4.95 -20.75
C ASN A 76 -32.60 -5.99 -20.50
N GLN A 77 -33.67 -5.64 -19.77
CA GLN A 77 -34.85 -6.54 -19.61
C GLN A 77 -36.20 -5.80 -19.57
N ILE A 78 -36.45 -4.88 -20.51
CA ILE A 78 -37.81 -4.42 -20.80
C ILE A 78 -37.92 -4.10 -22.28
N ASN A 79 -38.26 -5.12 -23.07
CA ASN A 79 -38.98 -5.06 -24.35
C ASN A 79 -39.08 -6.50 -24.85
N GLY A 80 -40.00 -7.25 -24.22
CA GLY A 80 -40.63 -8.44 -24.78
C GLY A 80 -42.05 -8.08 -25.14
#